data_AF-A0A3P8VIQ3-F1
#
_entry.id   AF-A0A3P8VIQ3-F1
#
_cell.length_a   1.000
_cell.length_b   1.000
_cell.length_c   1.000
_cell.angle_alpha   90.00
_cell.angle_beta   90.00
_cell.angle_gamma   90.00
#
_symmetry.space_group_name_H-M   'P 1'
#
loop_
_entity.id
_entity.type
_entity.pdbx_description
1 polymer ?
#
loop_
_entity_poly.entity_id
_entity_poly.type
_entity_poly.pdbx_seq_one_letter_code
_entity_poly.pdbx_strand_id
1 'polypeptide(L)'
;MQLQLISFVLIILHCMDYTGGQQHSSSRHRQHKQISGVSSGCQQGGCLTCSDYNGCLSCKPRFFMHLERNGMKQNGVCMTSCPLGFYGMRSHERNTCTKCRLECDSCFDKNFCTRCRPGFYLHLGKCQENCPDGLVRSDAQRECVQRCPAECELCVNSETCTQCRPGLYHLSGRCHHVCPEDYEPNDKLMECTPQVHCEVGEWSEWSPCFWAGRTCGFKHGQETRTRQVLQYPSPFGNPCPEISEIKECQVKRKKCPGRRKNDRKDRRNRNNRKDKENQEARRERKRERERERERHPGDREDSDFSNKTEHRRRRGHDTEPVSTDDDLVQ
;
A
#
# COMPACT_ATOMS: atom_id res chain seq x y z
N MET A 1 -24.15 -2.08 -33.62
CA MET A 1 -25.51 -2.14 -33.04
C MET A 1 -26.39 -3.17 -33.77
N GLN A 2 -26.01 -4.46 -33.83
CA GLN A 2 -26.85 -5.49 -34.48
C GLN A 2 -26.79 -6.89 -33.84
N LEU A 3 -26.14 -7.07 -32.69
CA LEU A 3 -26.01 -8.38 -32.02
C LEU A 3 -26.92 -8.57 -30.80
N GLN A 4 -27.64 -7.53 -30.34
CA GLN A 4 -28.53 -7.63 -29.16
C GLN A 4 -29.98 -8.03 -29.51
N LEU A 5 -30.36 -8.00 -30.79
CA LEU A 5 -31.73 -8.36 -31.23
C LEU A 5 -31.94 -9.87 -31.39
N ILE A 6 -30.87 -10.65 -31.60
CA ILE A 6 -30.98 -12.10 -31.85
C ILE A 6 -31.29 -12.88 -30.55
N SER A 7 -30.86 -12.35 -29.39
CA SER A 7 -31.12 -12.99 -28.09
C SER A 7 -32.58 -12.88 -27.63
N PHE A 8 -33.33 -11.87 -28.09
CA PHE A 8 -34.74 -11.70 -27.72
C PHE A 8 -35.69 -12.58 -28.55
N VAL A 9 -35.32 -12.92 -29.79
CA VAL A 9 -36.15 -13.76 -30.67
C VAL A 9 -36.15 -15.23 -30.22
N LEU A 10 -35.04 -15.74 -29.68
CA LEU A 10 -34.96 -17.11 -29.17
C LEU A 10 -35.74 -17.31 -27.86
N ILE A 11 -35.92 -16.25 -27.06
CA ILE A 11 -36.70 -16.32 -25.81
C ILE A 11 -38.21 -16.32 -26.10
N ILE A 12 -38.66 -15.63 -27.15
CA ILE A 12 -40.09 -15.60 -27.53
C ILE A 12 -40.51 -16.92 -28.20
N LEU A 13 -39.63 -17.56 -28.97
CA LEU A 13 -39.92 -18.87 -29.59
C LEU A 13 -40.05 -20.00 -28.57
N HIS A 14 -39.44 -19.90 -27.39
CA HIS A 14 -39.58 -20.92 -26.34
C HIS A 14 -40.82 -20.72 -25.46
N CYS A 15 -41.58 -19.63 -25.65
CA CYS A 15 -42.77 -19.30 -24.85
C CYS A 15 -44.11 -19.51 -25.59
N MET A 16 -44.10 -19.93 -26.86
CA MET A 16 -45.32 -20.17 -27.64
C MET A 16 -45.66 -21.65 -27.87
N ASP A 17 -44.81 -22.60 -27.47
CA ASP A 17 -45.04 -24.05 -27.65
C ASP A 17 -45.83 -24.71 -26.50
N TYR A 18 -46.49 -23.94 -25.63
CA TYR A 18 -47.20 -24.51 -24.46
C TYR A 18 -48.70 -24.21 -24.41
N THR A 19 -49.36 -24.11 -25.56
CA THR A 19 -50.83 -24.03 -25.62
C THR A 19 -51.44 -24.84 -26.78
N GLY A 20 -52.16 -25.91 -26.45
CA GLY A 20 -53.14 -26.64 -27.28
C GLY A 20 -52.57 -27.86 -28.02
N GLY A 21 -53.15 -29.07 -28.07
CA GLY A 21 -54.42 -29.63 -27.57
C GLY A 21 -54.88 -30.77 -28.50
N GLN A 22 -55.17 -31.97 -27.96
CA GLN A 22 -55.95 -33.12 -28.52
C GLN A 22 -55.39 -33.83 -29.80
N GLN A 23 -55.56 -35.13 -30.11
CA GLN A 23 -56.23 -36.31 -29.57
C GLN A 23 -55.74 -37.58 -30.34
N HIS A 24 -56.07 -38.77 -29.81
CA HIS A 24 -56.19 -40.13 -30.44
C HIS A 24 -55.09 -41.22 -30.32
N SER A 25 -55.50 -42.30 -29.58
CA SER A 25 -55.26 -43.75 -29.77
C SER A 25 -53.94 -44.35 -29.26
N SER A 26 -53.85 -45.47 -28.51
CA SER A 26 -54.77 -46.40 -27.85
C SER A 26 -53.96 -47.23 -26.84
N SER A 27 -54.51 -47.53 -25.64
CA SER A 27 -54.33 -48.83 -24.96
C SER A 27 -55.31 -48.97 -23.78
N ARG A 28 -55.81 -50.19 -23.58
CA ARG A 28 -57.04 -50.56 -22.85
C ARG A 28 -56.81 -50.89 -21.37
N HIS A 29 -57.93 -50.81 -20.64
CA HIS A 29 -58.25 -51.37 -19.31
C HIS A 29 -57.56 -50.70 -18.10
N ARG A 30 -58.29 -50.20 -17.09
CA ARG A 30 -59.38 -50.86 -16.36
C ARG A 30 -60.30 -49.78 -15.75
N GLN A 31 -61.61 -49.85 -16.02
CA GLN A 31 -62.61 -49.03 -15.33
C GLN A 31 -62.65 -49.42 -13.85
N HIS A 32 -62.32 -48.49 -12.97
CA HIS A 32 -62.85 -48.49 -11.60
C HIS A 32 -63.65 -47.20 -11.40
N LYS A 33 -64.97 -47.39 -11.57
CA LYS A 33 -66.11 -46.62 -11.08
C LYS A 33 -65.73 -45.45 -10.15
N GLN A 34 -65.81 -44.23 -10.67
CA GLN A 34 -65.91 -43.01 -9.88
C GLN A 34 -67.16 -43.08 -9.01
N ILE A 35 -66.96 -43.00 -7.69
CA ILE A 35 -68.02 -42.73 -6.73
C ILE A 35 -67.98 -41.23 -6.47
N SER A 36 -69.06 -40.58 -6.86
CA SER A 36 -69.37 -39.17 -6.63
C SER A 36 -69.27 -38.83 -5.13
N GLY A 37 -68.52 -37.77 -4.82
CA GLY A 37 -68.48 -37.17 -3.47
C GLY A 37 -67.09 -37.15 -2.82
N VAL A 38 -66.08 -36.58 -3.48
CA VAL A 38 -64.82 -36.23 -2.81
C VAL A 38 -64.62 -34.73 -2.95
N SER A 39 -64.92 -34.02 -1.87
CA SER A 39 -64.58 -32.61 -1.73
C SER A 39 -63.08 -32.42 -1.94
N SER A 40 -62.73 -31.48 -2.81
CA SER A 40 -61.37 -31.19 -3.27
C SER A 40 -60.43 -30.63 -2.19
N GLY A 41 -60.84 -30.58 -0.92
CA GLY A 41 -60.08 -29.96 0.18
C GLY A 41 -58.97 -30.80 0.81
N CYS A 42 -58.82 -32.08 0.45
CA CYS A 42 -57.92 -33.01 1.16
C CYS A 42 -56.89 -33.73 0.28
N GLN A 43 -56.71 -33.27 -0.95
CA GLN A 43 -55.76 -33.86 -1.90
C GLN A 43 -54.41 -33.13 -1.91
N GLN A 44 -54.10 -32.32 -0.89
CA GLN A 44 -52.80 -31.65 -0.76
C GLN A 44 -51.96 -32.21 0.39
N GLY A 45 -50.65 -32.29 0.13
CA GLY A 45 -49.65 -33.06 0.85
C GLY A 45 -49.67 -32.94 2.38
N GLY A 46 -49.66 -34.10 3.04
CA GLY A 46 -49.36 -34.20 4.48
C GLY A 46 -50.55 -34.31 5.43
N CYS A 47 -51.79 -34.15 4.96
CA CYS A 47 -53.00 -34.34 5.77
C CYS A 47 -53.43 -35.81 5.88
N LEU A 48 -53.84 -36.26 7.08
CA LEU A 48 -54.37 -37.61 7.36
C LEU A 48 -55.90 -37.64 7.36
N THR A 49 -56.52 -36.69 8.06
CA THR A 49 -57.99 -36.58 8.18
C THR A 49 -58.39 -35.13 8.00
N CYS A 50 -59.53 -34.89 7.36
CA CYS A 50 -59.95 -33.55 6.95
C CYS A 50 -61.47 -33.41 6.93
N SER A 51 -61.92 -32.17 6.83
CA SER A 51 -63.33 -31.80 6.68
C SER A 51 -63.48 -30.59 5.77
N ASP A 52 -64.64 -30.45 5.13
CA ASP A 52 -64.91 -29.35 4.18
C ASP A 52 -64.88 -27.96 4.85
N TYR A 53 -65.25 -27.93 6.13
CA TYR A 53 -65.36 -26.70 6.90
C TYR A 53 -64.07 -26.32 7.62
N ASN A 54 -63.39 -27.28 8.26
CA ASN A 54 -62.22 -26.99 9.09
C ASN A 54 -60.89 -27.27 8.38
N GLY A 55 -60.91 -27.73 7.12
CA GLY A 55 -59.71 -28.17 6.42
C GLY A 55 -59.13 -29.43 7.05
N CYS A 56 -57.80 -29.49 7.18
CA CYS A 56 -57.11 -30.62 7.78
C CYS A 56 -57.26 -30.68 9.30
N LEU A 57 -57.64 -31.85 9.83
CA LEU A 57 -57.81 -32.11 11.26
C LEU A 57 -56.56 -32.74 11.89
N SER A 58 -55.86 -33.60 11.16
CA SER A 58 -54.63 -34.27 11.61
C SER A 58 -53.57 -34.34 10.52
N CYS A 59 -52.32 -34.06 10.88
CA CYS A 59 -51.17 -34.09 9.97
C CYS A 59 -50.34 -35.37 10.15
N LYS A 60 -49.66 -35.79 9.07
CA LYS A 60 -48.62 -36.82 9.15
C LYS A 60 -47.51 -36.38 10.12
N PRO A 61 -46.81 -37.30 10.81
CA PRO A 61 -45.82 -36.95 11.85
C PRO A 61 -44.66 -36.04 11.44
N ARG A 62 -44.39 -35.85 10.14
CA ARG A 62 -43.33 -34.95 9.64
C ARG A 62 -43.80 -33.52 9.34
N PHE A 63 -45.11 -33.27 9.43
CA PHE A 63 -45.72 -31.98 9.09
C PHE A 63 -46.20 -31.27 10.35
N PHE A 64 -46.25 -29.95 10.28
CA PHE A 64 -46.79 -29.06 11.31
C PHE A 64 -48.18 -28.60 10.89
N MET A 65 -49.13 -28.65 11.82
CA MET A 65 -50.44 -28.02 11.62
C MET A 65 -50.33 -26.51 11.80
N HIS A 66 -50.72 -25.76 10.78
CA HIS A 66 -50.97 -24.33 10.83
C HIS A 66 -52.47 -24.05 10.68
N LEU A 67 -52.99 -23.08 11.44
CA LEU A 67 -54.37 -22.61 11.32
C LEU A 67 -54.35 -21.32 10.49
N GLU A 68 -54.74 -21.45 9.22
CA GLU A 68 -54.93 -20.30 8.34
C GLU A 68 -56.25 -19.61 8.69
N ARG A 69 -56.28 -18.28 8.59
CA ARG A 69 -57.48 -17.48 8.86
C ARG A 69 -57.89 -16.74 7.60
N ASN A 70 -59.04 -17.13 7.05
CA ASN A 70 -59.68 -16.45 5.91
C ASN A 70 -60.98 -15.80 6.40
N GLY A 71 -60.89 -14.52 6.78
CA GLY A 71 -62.00 -13.79 7.41
C GLY A 71 -62.33 -14.35 8.81
N MET A 72 -63.52 -14.92 8.96
CA MET A 72 -63.97 -15.60 10.19
C MET A 72 -63.70 -17.10 10.19
N LYS A 73 -63.32 -17.68 9.04
CA LYS A 73 -63.03 -19.11 8.92
C LYS A 73 -61.60 -19.41 9.37
N GLN A 74 -61.42 -20.47 10.15
CA GLN A 74 -60.11 -21.06 10.43
C GLN A 74 -60.02 -22.44 9.80
N ASN A 75 -59.02 -22.65 8.94
CA ASN A 75 -58.77 -23.91 8.25
C ASN A 75 -57.40 -24.46 8.67
N GLY A 76 -57.36 -25.73 9.06
CA GLY A 76 -56.12 -26.44 9.33
C GLY A 76 -55.40 -26.82 8.03
N VAL A 77 -54.11 -26.56 7.97
CA VAL A 77 -53.23 -26.89 6.84
C VAL A 77 -51.96 -27.54 7.38
N CYS A 78 -51.50 -28.59 6.71
CA CYS A 78 -50.25 -29.28 7.07
C CYS A 78 -49.10 -28.74 6.22
N MET A 79 -48.04 -28.26 6.89
CA MET A 79 -46.87 -27.71 6.23
C MET A 79 -45.60 -28.42 6.68
N THR A 80 -44.58 -28.49 5.82
CA THR A 80 -43.26 -29.05 6.18
C THR A 80 -42.45 -28.09 7.06
N SER A 81 -42.76 -26.80 7.02
CA SER A 81 -42.15 -25.75 7.83
C SER A 81 -43.18 -24.66 8.10
N CYS A 82 -43.11 -24.03 9.28
CA CYS A 82 -44.06 -23.00 9.66
C CYS A 82 -43.85 -21.71 8.87
N PRO A 83 -44.93 -20.96 8.57
CA PRO A 83 -44.82 -19.69 7.86
C PRO A 83 -44.14 -18.61 8.71
N LEU A 84 -43.75 -17.49 8.08
CA LEU A 84 -43.15 -16.35 8.76
C LEU A 84 -44.01 -15.86 9.94
N GLY A 85 -43.37 -15.52 11.06
CA GLY A 85 -44.05 -15.17 12.30
C GLY A 85 -44.57 -16.36 13.12
N PHE A 86 -44.29 -17.60 12.71
CA PHE A 86 -44.60 -18.82 13.46
C PHE A 86 -43.38 -19.72 13.60
N TYR A 87 -43.28 -20.40 14.75
CA TYR A 87 -42.28 -21.43 15.01
C TYR A 87 -42.95 -22.80 15.19
N GLY A 88 -42.23 -23.87 14.85
CA GLY A 88 -42.73 -25.23 14.93
C GLY A 88 -42.53 -25.83 16.31
N MET A 89 -43.61 -26.26 16.96
CA MET A 89 -43.56 -27.07 18.18
C MET A 89 -43.81 -28.54 17.85
N ARG A 90 -42.90 -29.42 18.26
CA ARG A 90 -43.09 -30.87 18.16
C ARG A 90 -43.54 -31.42 19.52
N SER A 91 -44.65 -32.14 19.52
CA SER A 91 -45.20 -32.80 20.71
C SER A 91 -45.49 -34.26 20.37
N HIS A 92 -45.64 -35.09 21.40
CA HIS A 92 -45.99 -36.50 21.24
C HIS A 92 -47.37 -36.69 20.56
N GLU A 93 -48.24 -35.69 20.63
CA GLU A 93 -49.59 -35.75 20.06
C GLU A 93 -49.64 -35.22 18.62
N ARG A 94 -49.06 -34.04 18.38
CA ARG A 94 -49.09 -33.36 17.08
C ARG A 94 -48.03 -32.27 17.01
N ASN A 95 -47.48 -32.05 15.81
CA ASN A 95 -46.63 -30.89 15.57
C ASN A 95 -47.51 -29.72 15.15
N THR A 96 -47.28 -28.54 15.71
CA THR A 96 -48.11 -27.34 15.47
C THR A 96 -47.25 -26.11 15.21
N CYS A 97 -47.74 -25.21 14.37
CA CYS A 97 -47.16 -23.90 14.17
C CYS A 97 -47.75 -22.91 15.17
N THR A 98 -46.89 -22.37 16.02
CA THR A 98 -47.27 -21.42 17.07
C THR A 98 -46.74 -20.04 16.74
N LYS A 99 -47.55 -19.01 16.94
CA LYS A 99 -47.17 -17.63 16.60
C LYS A 99 -46.04 -17.13 17.51
N CYS A 100 -45.10 -16.39 16.93
CA CYS A 100 -44.09 -15.64 17.68
C CYS A 100 -44.72 -14.54 18.54
N ARG A 101 -43.93 -13.95 19.44
CA ARG A 101 -44.33 -12.76 20.21
C ARG A 101 -44.60 -11.56 19.29
N LEU A 102 -45.35 -10.57 19.78
CA LEU A 102 -45.82 -9.44 18.95
C LEU A 102 -44.68 -8.56 18.44
N GLU A 103 -43.56 -8.52 19.15
CA GLU A 103 -42.38 -7.70 18.85
C GLU A 103 -41.42 -8.42 17.89
N CYS A 104 -41.72 -9.68 17.54
CA CYS A 104 -40.83 -10.60 16.84
C CYS A 104 -41.41 -11.02 15.48
N ASP A 105 -40.63 -10.82 14.41
CA ASP A 105 -40.98 -11.23 13.04
C ASP A 105 -40.65 -12.69 12.77
N SER A 106 -39.54 -13.20 13.32
CA SER A 106 -39.18 -14.61 13.23
C SER A 106 -38.54 -15.07 14.52
N CYS A 107 -38.93 -16.26 14.98
CA CYS A 107 -38.46 -16.83 16.23
C CYS A 107 -38.12 -18.32 16.07
N PHE A 108 -37.18 -18.78 16.87
CA PHE A 108 -36.86 -20.21 17.01
C PHE A 108 -37.86 -20.88 17.97
N ASP A 109 -38.16 -20.20 19.08
CA ASP A 109 -39.18 -20.60 20.04
C ASP A 109 -39.88 -19.36 20.64
N LYS A 110 -40.77 -19.56 21.62
CA LYS A 110 -41.50 -18.47 22.28
C LYS A 110 -40.60 -17.43 22.96
N ASN A 111 -39.40 -17.80 23.37
CA ASN A 111 -38.46 -16.98 24.14
C ASN A 111 -37.28 -16.50 23.31
N PHE A 112 -36.97 -17.17 22.19
CA PHE A 112 -35.84 -16.85 21.34
C PHE A 112 -36.30 -16.33 19.98
N CYS A 113 -36.29 -15.02 19.84
CA CYS A 113 -36.49 -14.29 18.59
C CYS A 113 -35.18 -14.24 17.78
N THR A 114 -35.29 -14.38 16.46
CA THR A 114 -34.16 -14.24 15.53
C THR A 114 -34.24 -12.95 14.71
N ARG A 115 -35.41 -12.32 14.62
CA ARG A 115 -35.59 -11.03 13.92
C ARG A 115 -36.72 -10.22 14.54
N CYS A 116 -36.41 -8.99 14.93
CA CYS A 116 -37.38 -8.09 15.53
C CYS A 116 -38.16 -7.29 14.50
N ARG A 117 -39.38 -6.90 14.88
CA ARG A 117 -40.18 -5.94 14.13
C ARG A 117 -39.54 -4.56 14.08
N PRO A 118 -39.86 -3.74 13.06
CA PRO A 118 -39.46 -2.33 13.05
C PRO A 118 -39.85 -1.63 14.36
N GLY A 119 -38.93 -0.85 14.92
CA GLY A 119 -39.09 -0.21 16.23
C GLY A 119 -38.59 -1.03 17.42
N PHE A 120 -38.27 -2.32 17.23
CA PHE A 120 -37.68 -3.18 18.25
C PHE A 120 -36.29 -3.65 17.84
N TYR A 121 -35.42 -3.82 18.83
CA TYR A 121 -34.01 -4.18 18.66
C TYR A 121 -33.72 -5.51 19.36
N LEU A 122 -33.01 -6.39 18.67
CA LEU A 122 -32.65 -7.71 19.18
C LEU A 122 -31.53 -7.61 20.21
N HIS A 123 -31.73 -8.25 21.36
CA HIS A 123 -30.73 -8.40 22.41
C HIS A 123 -30.90 -9.76 23.10
N LEU A 124 -29.89 -10.62 23.02
CA LEU A 124 -29.88 -11.97 23.61
C LEU A 124 -31.15 -12.80 23.28
N GLY A 125 -31.59 -12.75 22.02
CA GLY A 125 -32.77 -13.46 21.55
C GLY A 125 -34.11 -12.81 21.94
N LYS A 126 -34.13 -11.60 22.49
CA LYS A 126 -35.36 -10.87 22.83
C LYS A 126 -35.43 -9.55 22.08
N CYS A 127 -36.63 -9.15 21.71
CA CYS A 127 -36.89 -7.86 21.07
C CYS A 127 -37.33 -6.84 22.11
N GLN A 128 -36.69 -5.68 22.12
CA GLN A 128 -36.94 -4.59 23.07
C GLN A 128 -36.89 -3.23 22.36
N GLU A 129 -37.70 -2.26 22.81
CA GLU A 129 -37.73 -0.90 22.23
C GLU A 129 -36.48 -0.08 22.61
N ASN A 130 -36.03 -0.24 23.86
CA ASN A 130 -34.87 0.44 24.42
C ASN A 130 -33.78 -0.59 24.74
N CYS A 131 -32.53 -0.29 24.38
CA CYS A 131 -31.40 -1.15 24.72
C CYS A 131 -31.01 -1.00 26.21
N PRO A 132 -30.44 -2.06 26.83
CA PRO A 132 -29.94 -1.98 28.20
C PRO A 132 -28.71 -1.05 28.29
N ASP A 133 -28.30 -0.72 29.52
CA ASP A 133 -27.16 0.17 29.76
C ASP A 133 -25.88 -0.31 29.06
N GLY A 134 -25.16 0.63 28.44
CA GLY A 134 -23.95 0.37 27.67
C GLY A 134 -24.18 -0.01 26.20
N LEU A 135 -25.42 -0.31 25.80
CA LEU A 135 -25.78 -0.63 24.41
C LEU A 135 -26.56 0.51 23.74
N VAL A 136 -26.45 0.60 22.43
CA VAL A 136 -27.16 1.57 21.58
C VAL A 136 -27.96 0.85 20.50
N ARG A 137 -29.00 1.53 20.02
CA ARG A 137 -29.87 1.03 18.93
C ARG A 137 -29.12 1.12 17.60
N SER A 138 -29.00 0.00 16.89
CA SER A 138 -28.53 -0.03 15.50
C SER A 138 -29.71 -0.23 14.56
N ASP A 139 -30.10 0.81 13.83
CA ASP A 139 -31.19 0.71 12.85
C ASP A 139 -30.81 -0.16 11.64
N ALA A 140 -29.52 -0.16 11.27
CA ALA A 140 -29.00 -0.98 10.18
C ALA A 140 -29.12 -2.48 10.48
N GLN A 141 -28.77 -2.89 11.71
CA GLN A 141 -28.81 -4.30 12.11
C GLN A 141 -30.14 -4.69 12.77
N ARG A 142 -30.92 -3.73 13.29
CA ARG A 142 -32.08 -3.94 14.18
C ARG A 142 -31.72 -4.72 15.43
N GLU A 143 -30.56 -4.39 15.99
CA GLU A 143 -30.00 -5.04 17.17
C GLU A 143 -29.52 -3.98 18.17
N CYS A 144 -29.40 -4.39 19.43
CA CYS A 144 -28.70 -3.62 20.45
C CYS A 144 -27.21 -3.91 20.36
N VAL A 145 -26.44 -2.91 19.97
CA VAL A 145 -24.99 -3.04 19.72
C VAL A 145 -24.20 -2.21 20.71
N GLN A 146 -22.92 -2.54 20.87
CA GLN A 146 -22.02 -1.74 21.69
C GLN A 146 -21.86 -0.34 21.09
N ARG A 147 -21.75 0.67 21.95
CA ARG A 147 -21.44 2.03 21.49
C ARG A 147 -19.99 2.08 21.02
N CYS A 148 -19.79 2.39 19.75
CA CYS A 148 -18.43 2.60 19.23
C CYS A 148 -17.81 3.89 19.80
N PRO A 149 -16.45 3.93 19.89
CA PRO A 149 -15.71 5.16 20.18
C PRO A 149 -16.10 6.31 19.26
N ALA A 150 -15.89 7.56 19.71
CA ALA A 150 -16.31 8.76 18.96
C ALA A 150 -15.65 8.88 17.59
N GLU A 151 -14.46 8.31 17.44
CA GLU A 151 -13.60 8.31 16.25
C GLU A 151 -13.92 7.15 15.29
N CYS A 152 -14.79 6.23 15.72
CA CYS A 152 -15.08 4.98 15.05
C CYS A 152 -16.49 4.98 14.45
N GLU A 153 -16.62 4.48 13.22
CA GLU A 153 -17.90 4.29 12.53
C GLU A 153 -18.47 2.89 12.78
N LEU A 154 -17.65 1.86 12.60
CA LEU A 154 -18.01 0.46 12.92
C LEU A 154 -16.97 -0.15 13.85
N CYS A 155 -17.43 -0.85 14.89
CA CYS A 155 -16.60 -1.50 15.88
C CYS A 155 -17.12 -2.89 16.21
N VAL A 156 -16.21 -3.77 16.65
CA VAL A 156 -16.57 -5.08 17.20
C VAL A 156 -17.04 -4.92 18.65
N ASN A 157 -16.35 -4.06 19.40
CA ASN A 157 -16.64 -3.73 20.79
C ASN A 157 -16.21 -2.27 21.06
N SER A 158 -16.34 -1.81 22.29
CA SER A 158 -15.99 -0.44 22.68
C SER A 158 -14.50 -0.08 22.54
N GLU A 159 -13.62 -1.05 22.26
CA GLU A 159 -12.17 -0.84 22.17
C GLU A 159 -11.60 -1.09 20.76
N THR A 160 -12.24 -1.99 20.01
CA THR A 160 -11.75 -2.48 18.72
C THR A 160 -12.61 -1.95 17.59
N CYS A 161 -12.10 -0.92 16.95
CA CYS A 161 -12.66 -0.33 15.74
C CYS A 161 -12.27 -1.13 14.50
N THR A 162 -13.21 -1.33 13.59
CA THR A 162 -13.00 -1.95 12.28
C THR A 162 -13.11 -0.95 11.13
N GLN A 163 -13.82 0.16 11.32
CA GLN A 163 -13.91 1.24 10.35
C GLN A 163 -13.85 2.58 11.05
N CYS A 164 -12.80 3.34 10.75
CA CYS A 164 -12.63 4.70 11.26
C CYS A 164 -13.54 5.68 10.52
N ARG A 165 -13.90 6.77 11.21
CA ARG A 165 -14.58 7.89 10.54
C ARG A 165 -13.68 8.51 9.47
N PRO A 166 -14.27 9.17 8.45
CA PRO A 166 -13.50 9.82 7.39
C PRO A 166 -12.45 10.78 7.92
N GLY A 167 -11.22 10.70 7.39
CA GLY A 167 -10.09 11.55 7.77
C GLY A 167 -9.28 11.05 8.97
N LEU A 168 -9.53 9.83 9.45
CA LEU A 168 -8.72 9.18 10.49
C LEU A 168 -8.03 7.94 9.94
N TYR A 169 -6.86 7.63 10.51
CA TYR A 169 -6.04 6.48 10.14
C TYR A 169 -6.24 5.35 11.16
N HIS A 170 -6.49 4.14 10.67
CA HIS A 170 -6.64 2.95 11.52
C HIS A 170 -5.27 2.40 11.92
N LEU A 171 -5.12 2.06 13.20
CA LEU A 171 -3.96 1.36 13.73
C LEU A 171 -4.38 0.48 14.91
N SER A 172 -4.13 -0.83 14.82
CA SER A 172 -4.31 -1.77 15.95
C SER A 172 -5.70 -1.69 16.61
N GLY A 173 -6.75 -1.51 15.81
CA GLY A 173 -8.13 -1.41 16.30
C GLY A 173 -8.51 -0.03 16.85
N ARG A 174 -7.66 1.00 16.70
CA ARG A 174 -7.94 2.38 17.10
C ARG A 174 -7.83 3.30 15.91
N CYS A 175 -8.50 4.44 16.01
CA CYS A 175 -8.49 5.47 14.98
C CYS A 175 -7.69 6.67 15.47
N HIS A 176 -6.76 7.13 14.66
CA HIS A 176 -5.85 8.20 14.99
C HIS A 176 -6.00 9.35 13.98
N HIS A 177 -6.03 10.59 14.47
CA HIS A 177 -5.97 11.77 13.61
C HIS A 177 -4.56 11.97 13.01
N VAL A 178 -3.53 11.56 13.75
CA VAL A 178 -2.13 11.58 13.34
C VAL A 178 -1.50 10.26 13.78
N CYS A 179 -0.77 9.59 12.89
CA CYS A 179 -0.11 8.34 13.21
C CYS A 179 0.97 8.51 14.31
N PRO A 180 1.14 7.55 15.22
CA PRO A 180 2.20 7.58 16.24
C PRO A 180 3.63 7.63 15.66
N GLU A 181 4.63 7.92 16.49
CA GLU A 181 6.02 8.23 16.05
C GLU A 181 6.72 7.17 15.19
N ASP A 182 6.36 5.89 15.30
CA ASP A 182 6.96 4.80 14.49
C ASP A 182 6.10 4.41 13.27
N TYR A 183 5.07 5.19 12.97
CA TYR A 183 4.13 4.92 11.90
C TYR A 183 3.98 6.13 10.96
N GLU A 184 3.72 5.84 9.69
CA GLU A 184 3.43 6.84 8.66
C GLU A 184 2.00 6.67 8.14
N PRO A 185 1.34 7.77 7.74
CA PRO A 185 0.00 7.71 7.18
C PRO A 185 0.03 7.11 5.76
N ASN A 186 -0.84 6.13 5.51
CA ASN A 186 -1.09 5.60 4.17
C ASN A 186 -2.47 6.04 3.69
N ASP A 187 -2.52 7.14 2.93
CA ASP A 187 -3.78 7.72 2.43
C ASP A 187 -4.59 6.81 1.51
N LYS A 188 -3.96 5.80 0.90
CA LYS A 188 -4.68 4.84 0.03
C LYS A 188 -5.45 3.82 0.83
N LEU A 189 -4.92 3.43 1.99
CA LEU A 189 -5.53 2.44 2.89
C LEU A 189 -6.26 3.10 4.07
N MET A 190 -6.04 4.40 4.32
CA MET A 190 -6.49 5.10 5.53
C MET A 190 -6.02 4.36 6.80
N GLU A 191 -4.78 3.91 6.78
CA GLU A 191 -4.14 3.13 7.84
C GLU A 191 -2.79 3.74 8.21
N CYS A 192 -2.36 3.53 9.45
CA CYS A 192 -1.00 3.83 9.86
C CYS A 192 -0.12 2.61 9.57
N THR A 193 0.84 2.77 8.67
CA THR A 193 1.81 1.72 8.35
C THR A 193 3.12 1.95 9.11
N PRO A 194 3.83 0.90 9.56
CA PRO A 194 5.12 1.08 10.22
C PRO A 194 6.10 1.84 9.33
N GLN A 195 6.83 2.79 9.90
CA GLN A 195 7.91 3.47 9.19
C GLN A 195 9.01 2.47 8.88
N VAL A 196 9.53 2.56 7.66
CA VAL A 196 10.70 1.78 7.24
C VAL A 196 11.92 2.67 7.38
N HIS A 197 12.87 2.27 8.22
CA HIS A 197 14.17 2.94 8.33
C HIS A 197 15.18 2.31 7.39
N CYS A 198 16.24 3.05 7.07
CA CYS A 198 17.29 2.50 6.21
C CYS A 198 18.15 1.48 6.96
N GLU A 199 18.30 0.29 6.38
CA GLU A 199 19.24 -0.72 6.84
C GLU A 199 20.34 -0.91 5.80
N VAL A 200 21.58 -1.01 6.27
CA VAL A 200 22.77 -1.17 5.43
C VAL A 200 23.51 -2.44 5.81
N GLY A 201 24.16 -3.05 4.83
CA GLY A 201 24.92 -4.28 5.02
C GLY A 201 26.29 -4.06 5.64
N GLU A 202 27.03 -5.15 5.75
CA GLU A 202 28.43 -5.11 6.16
C GLU A 202 29.28 -4.33 5.15
N TRP A 203 30.36 -3.74 5.67
CA TRP A 203 31.34 -3.06 4.85
C TRP A 203 32.08 -4.03 3.93
N SER A 204 32.36 -3.60 2.70
CA SER A 204 33.32 -4.29 1.85
C SER A 204 34.72 -4.29 2.46
N GLU A 205 35.55 -5.19 1.98
CA GLU A 205 37.00 -5.08 2.13
C GLU A 205 37.50 -3.73 1.60
N TRP A 206 38.57 -3.22 2.20
CA TRP A 206 39.22 -1.98 1.77
C TRP A 206 39.83 -2.13 0.38
N SER A 207 39.63 -1.14 -0.48
CA SER A 207 40.32 -1.09 -1.77
C SER A 207 41.83 -0.98 -1.59
N PRO A 208 42.65 -1.43 -2.57
CA PRO A 208 44.08 -1.12 -2.56
C PRO A 208 44.33 0.39 -2.48
N CYS A 209 45.30 0.79 -1.67
CA CYS A 209 45.73 2.19 -1.54
C CYS A 209 46.00 2.80 -2.93
N PHE A 210 45.40 3.96 -3.22
CA PHE A 210 45.54 4.66 -4.49
C PHE A 210 45.80 6.16 -4.30
N TRP A 211 46.40 6.79 -5.29
CA TRP A 211 46.59 8.24 -5.35
C TRP A 211 46.45 8.72 -6.79
N ALA A 212 45.55 9.68 -7.04
CA ALA A 212 45.26 10.23 -8.37
C ALA A 212 45.02 9.12 -9.44
N GLY A 213 44.17 8.14 -9.09
CA GLY A 213 43.79 7.02 -9.97
C GLY A 213 44.89 5.97 -10.21
N ARG A 214 45.98 5.99 -9.44
CA ARG A 214 47.11 5.05 -9.57
C ARG A 214 47.34 4.29 -8.28
N THR A 215 47.86 3.06 -8.37
CA THR A 215 48.22 2.20 -7.22
C THR A 215 49.74 2.07 -6.99
N CYS A 216 50.55 2.82 -7.74
CA CYS A 216 52.01 2.82 -7.64
C CYS A 216 52.61 4.24 -7.68
N GLY A 217 53.85 4.40 -7.22
CA GLY A 217 54.64 5.64 -7.36
C GLY A 217 54.50 6.67 -6.24
N PHE A 218 53.58 6.48 -5.29
CA PHE A 218 53.31 7.37 -4.14
C PHE A 218 53.66 6.69 -2.80
N LYS A 219 53.72 7.51 -1.74
CA LYS A 219 53.98 7.08 -0.35
C LYS A 219 52.72 7.15 0.52
N HIS A 220 51.89 8.17 0.30
CA HIS A 220 50.59 8.34 0.95
C HIS A 220 49.51 8.28 -0.13
N GLY A 221 48.41 7.63 0.17
CA GLY A 221 47.26 7.46 -0.69
C GLY A 221 45.98 7.38 0.14
N GLN A 222 44.89 7.00 -0.51
CA GLN A 222 43.62 6.71 0.13
C GLN A 222 43.14 5.32 -0.25
N GLU A 223 42.45 4.67 0.67
CA GLU A 223 41.68 3.45 0.46
C GLU A 223 40.20 3.76 0.70
N THR A 224 39.34 3.11 -0.06
CA THR A 224 37.90 3.30 0.00
C THR A 224 37.23 1.96 0.24
N ARG A 225 36.24 1.94 1.11
CA ARG A 225 35.32 0.81 1.26
C ARG A 225 33.89 1.29 1.09
N THR A 226 33.02 0.39 0.67
CA THR A 226 31.60 0.69 0.43
C THR A 226 30.73 -0.38 1.05
N ARG A 227 29.52 -0.02 1.45
CA ARG A 227 28.48 -0.96 1.89
C ARG A 227 27.21 -0.78 1.06
N GLN A 228 26.45 -1.85 0.92
CA GLN A 228 25.18 -1.84 0.19
C GLN A 228 24.03 -1.43 1.11
N VAL A 229 23.02 -0.75 0.56
CA VAL A 229 21.75 -0.51 1.24
C VAL A 229 20.89 -1.76 1.11
N LEU A 230 20.53 -2.39 2.23
CA LEU A 230 19.68 -3.59 2.28
C LEU A 230 18.20 -3.21 2.30
N GLN A 231 17.86 -2.14 3.02
CA GLN A 231 16.51 -1.60 3.09
C GLN A 231 16.56 -0.10 2.88
N TYR A 232 15.81 0.39 1.90
CA TYR A 232 15.65 1.82 1.69
C TYR A 232 14.64 2.40 2.66
N PRO A 233 14.85 3.64 3.15
CA PRO A 233 13.93 4.26 4.08
C PRO A 233 12.65 4.72 3.38
N SER A 234 11.56 4.67 4.14
CA SER A 234 10.31 5.37 3.84
C SER A 234 10.50 6.90 3.88
N PRO A 235 9.55 7.71 3.37
CA PRO A 235 9.62 9.17 3.42
C PRO A 235 9.80 9.74 4.83
N PHE A 236 9.24 9.06 5.83
CA PHE A 236 9.35 9.44 7.25
C PHE A 236 10.44 8.65 7.99
N GLY A 237 11.08 7.70 7.33
CA GLY A 237 12.13 6.86 7.90
C GLY A 237 13.48 7.58 8.07
N ASN A 238 14.38 6.95 8.84
CA ASN A 238 15.71 7.48 9.06
C ASN A 238 16.55 7.30 7.79
N PRO A 239 17.25 8.33 7.31
CA PRO A 239 18.06 8.24 6.11
C PRO A 239 19.22 7.25 6.29
N CYS A 240 19.71 6.72 5.17
CA CYS A 240 20.82 5.78 5.22
C CYS A 240 22.07 6.41 5.83
N PRO A 241 22.74 5.71 6.77
CA PRO A 241 24.04 6.14 7.26
C PRO A 241 25.08 6.05 6.12
N GLU A 242 26.26 6.63 6.33
CA GLU A 242 27.27 6.78 5.28
C GLU A 242 27.61 5.46 4.56
N ILE A 243 27.49 5.43 3.23
CA ILE A 243 27.63 4.21 2.42
C ILE A 243 29.02 4.01 1.82
N SER A 244 29.88 5.04 1.91
CA SER A 244 31.24 5.02 1.40
C SER A 244 32.17 5.68 2.42
N GLU A 245 33.25 5.00 2.77
CA GLU A 245 34.24 5.53 3.70
C GLU A 245 35.59 5.60 3.01
N ILE A 246 36.31 6.70 3.23
CA ILE A 246 37.64 6.96 2.68
C ILE A 246 38.61 7.13 3.84
N LYS A 247 39.71 6.38 3.80
CA LYS A 247 40.75 6.41 4.82
C LYS A 247 42.12 6.62 4.18
N GLU A 248 42.99 7.36 4.87
CA GLU A 248 44.37 7.54 4.43
C GLU A 248 45.21 6.29 4.69
N CYS A 249 46.09 5.98 3.73
CA CYS A 249 46.97 4.82 3.77
C CYS A 249 48.41 5.21 3.40
N GLN A 250 49.38 4.55 4.04
CA GLN A 250 50.79 4.76 3.76
C GLN A 250 51.41 3.46 3.22
N VAL A 251 52.01 3.55 2.02
CA VAL A 251 52.60 2.41 1.33
C VAL A 251 54.05 2.65 0.96
N LYS A 252 54.81 1.56 0.81
CA LYS A 252 56.17 1.63 0.25
C LYS A 252 56.10 2.03 -1.22
N ARG A 253 56.86 3.06 -1.64
CA ARG A 253 56.91 3.53 -3.03
C ARG A 253 57.36 2.42 -3.97
N LYS A 254 56.40 1.81 -4.68
CA LYS A 254 56.68 0.85 -5.78
C LYS A 254 56.86 1.60 -7.09
N LYS A 255 57.76 1.10 -7.94
CA LYS A 255 58.03 1.68 -9.26
C LYS A 255 56.92 1.27 -10.23
N CYS A 256 56.27 2.26 -10.86
CA CYS A 256 55.25 1.98 -11.86
C CYS A 256 55.86 1.32 -13.12
N PRO A 257 55.23 0.27 -13.66
CA PRO A 257 55.61 -0.30 -14.96
C PRO A 257 55.52 0.77 -16.06
N GLY A 258 56.55 0.88 -16.93
CA GLY A 258 56.51 1.71 -18.14
C GLY A 258 57.41 2.97 -18.19
N ARG A 259 57.93 3.50 -17.07
CA ARG A 259 58.68 4.79 -17.08
C ARG A 259 60.16 4.75 -17.51
N ARG A 260 60.74 3.60 -17.89
CA ARG A 260 62.22 3.46 -17.99
C ARG A 260 62.87 3.88 -19.31
N LYS A 261 62.15 4.05 -20.43
CA LYS A 261 62.79 4.28 -21.74
C LYS A 261 62.90 5.76 -22.16
N ASN A 262 61.92 6.63 -21.87
CA ASN A 262 61.96 8.02 -22.35
C ASN A 262 62.82 8.95 -21.49
N ASP A 263 62.86 8.78 -20.17
CA ASP A 263 63.57 9.69 -19.26
C ASP A 263 65.09 9.78 -19.50
N ARG A 264 65.73 8.69 -19.95
CA ARG A 264 67.17 8.70 -20.27
C ARG A 264 67.47 9.45 -21.58
N LYS A 265 66.62 9.30 -22.59
CA LYS A 265 66.78 9.96 -23.89
C LYS A 265 66.53 11.46 -23.75
N ASP A 266 65.51 11.85 -22.99
CA ASP A 266 65.18 13.26 -22.76
C ASP A 266 66.24 13.96 -21.90
N ARG A 267 66.79 13.28 -20.88
CA ARG A 267 67.93 13.83 -20.12
C ARG A 267 69.18 14.00 -20.99
N ARG A 268 69.49 13.06 -21.88
CA ARG A 268 70.65 13.16 -22.79
C ARG A 268 70.47 14.30 -23.79
N ASN A 269 69.28 14.45 -24.37
CA ASN A 269 68.97 15.55 -25.28
C ASN A 269 69.03 16.91 -24.58
N ARG A 270 68.55 17.01 -23.34
CA ARG A 270 68.61 18.25 -22.55
C ARG A 270 70.04 18.66 -22.21
N ASN A 271 70.91 17.71 -21.87
CA ASN A 271 72.32 17.97 -21.60
C ASN A 271 73.07 18.41 -22.86
N ASN A 272 72.87 17.71 -23.98
CA ASN A 272 73.47 18.11 -25.26
C ASN A 272 73.06 19.52 -25.70
N ARG A 273 71.79 19.91 -25.46
CA ARG A 273 71.31 21.26 -25.76
C ARG A 273 71.99 22.32 -24.89
N LYS A 274 72.12 22.06 -23.59
CA LYS A 274 72.84 22.94 -22.66
C LYS A 274 74.32 23.09 -22.99
N ASP A 275 74.99 22.00 -23.38
CA ASP A 275 76.41 22.06 -23.75
C ASP A 275 76.63 22.89 -25.02
N LYS A 276 75.71 22.79 -25.99
CA LYS A 276 75.73 23.61 -27.21
C LYS A 276 75.54 25.11 -26.90
N GLU A 277 74.55 25.44 -26.07
CA GLU A 277 74.29 26.83 -25.63
C GLU A 277 75.50 27.40 -24.87
N ASN A 278 76.15 26.60 -24.03
CA ASN A 278 77.32 27.03 -23.26
C ASN A 278 78.57 27.21 -24.14
N GLN A 279 78.71 26.40 -25.19
CA GLN A 279 79.79 26.55 -26.18
C GLN A 279 79.60 27.81 -27.04
N GLU A 280 78.34 28.13 -27.39
CA GLU A 280 77.98 29.33 -28.15
C GLU A 280 78.22 30.60 -27.32
N ALA A 281 77.78 30.62 -26.06
CA ALA A 281 78.06 31.70 -25.11
C ALA A 281 79.57 31.93 -24.90
N ARG A 282 80.39 30.87 -24.92
CA ARG A 282 81.85 30.99 -24.81
C ARG A 282 82.48 31.59 -26.08
N ARG A 283 81.92 31.30 -27.25
CA ARG A 283 82.35 31.92 -28.53
C ARG A 283 81.94 33.39 -28.60
N GLU A 284 80.76 33.72 -28.10
CA GLU A 284 80.27 35.10 -28.04
C GLU A 284 81.14 35.96 -27.11
N ARG A 285 81.45 35.49 -25.90
CA ARG A 285 82.40 36.16 -24.99
C ARG A 285 83.81 36.34 -25.61
N LYS A 286 84.24 35.42 -26.48
CA LYS A 286 85.52 35.56 -27.19
C LYS A 286 85.44 36.68 -28.23
N ARG A 287 84.35 36.74 -29.01
CA ARG A 287 84.10 37.81 -29.99
C ARG A 287 83.95 39.17 -29.32
N GLU A 288 83.33 39.23 -28.15
CA GLU A 288 83.19 40.45 -27.35
C GLU A 288 84.55 40.96 -26.87
N ARG A 289 85.42 40.09 -26.35
CA ARG A 289 86.80 40.43 -25.98
C ARG A 289 87.66 40.87 -27.17
N GLU A 290 87.42 40.31 -28.36
CA GLU A 290 88.08 40.75 -29.60
C GLU A 290 87.60 42.15 -30.01
N ARG A 291 86.29 42.43 -29.93
CA ARG A 291 85.72 43.77 -30.17
C ARG A 291 86.21 44.82 -29.16
N GLU A 292 86.42 44.43 -27.90
CA GLU A 292 87.00 45.30 -26.87
C GLU A 292 88.47 45.63 -27.14
N ARG A 293 89.24 44.70 -27.72
CA ARG A 293 90.65 44.95 -28.10
C ARG A 293 90.80 45.86 -29.32
N GLU A 294 89.79 45.94 -30.17
CA GLU A 294 89.79 46.83 -31.35
C GLU A 294 89.25 48.25 -31.06
N ARG A 295 88.78 48.54 -29.84
CA ARG A 295 88.45 49.92 -29.43
C ARG A 295 89.70 50.69 -29.03
N HIS A 296 90.07 51.71 -29.82
CA HIS A 296 91.06 52.73 -29.45
C HIS A 296 90.59 53.57 -28.25
N PRO A 297 91.50 54.07 -27.39
CA PRO A 297 91.13 54.78 -26.16
C PRO A 297 90.74 56.23 -26.48
N GLY A 298 89.44 56.48 -26.63
CA GLY A 298 88.90 57.82 -26.90
C GLY A 298 87.57 58.11 -26.21
N ASP A 299 86.66 57.14 -26.13
CA ASP A 299 85.30 57.40 -25.63
C ASP A 299 85.02 56.58 -24.38
N ARG A 300 85.29 57.17 -23.21
CA ARG A 300 85.12 56.54 -21.89
C ARG A 300 84.06 57.21 -21.03
N GLU A 301 83.10 57.90 -21.61
CA GLU A 301 81.97 58.45 -20.86
C GLU A 301 80.69 58.20 -21.64
N ASP A 302 79.87 57.29 -21.11
CA ASP A 302 78.40 57.36 -20.99
C ASP A 302 77.78 55.95 -21.11
N SER A 303 77.65 55.24 -19.99
CA SER A 303 76.79 54.02 -19.91
C SER A 303 76.43 53.55 -18.50
N ASP A 304 76.94 54.18 -17.43
CA ASP A 304 76.71 53.68 -16.06
C ASP A 304 75.38 54.13 -15.39
N PHE A 305 74.52 54.92 -16.05
CA PHE A 305 73.30 55.42 -15.41
C PHE A 305 72.00 54.65 -15.71
N SER A 306 71.98 53.67 -16.63
CA SER A 306 70.70 53.11 -17.10
C SER A 306 70.24 51.79 -16.46
N ASN A 307 71.08 51.10 -15.66
CA ASN A 307 70.77 49.73 -15.19
C ASN A 307 70.40 49.59 -13.70
N LYS A 308 70.06 50.69 -13.00
CA LYS A 308 69.71 50.66 -11.57
C LYS A 308 68.23 50.88 -11.24
N THR A 309 67.38 51.11 -12.24
CA THR A 309 65.98 51.51 -12.02
C THR A 309 64.95 50.40 -12.22
N GLU A 310 65.29 49.27 -12.84
CA GLU A 310 64.29 48.24 -13.18
C GLU A 310 64.17 47.10 -12.17
N HIS A 311 65.13 46.94 -11.24
CA HIS A 311 65.10 45.86 -10.24
C HIS A 311 64.29 46.19 -8.96
N ARG A 312 63.68 47.39 -8.87
CA ARG A 312 62.96 47.86 -7.67
C ARG A 312 61.42 47.86 -7.76
N ARG A 313 60.79 47.46 -8.88
CA ARG A 313 59.32 47.52 -9.07
C ARG A 313 58.54 46.21 -8.83
N ARG A 314 59.09 45.21 -8.14
CA ARG A 314 58.40 43.91 -7.88
C ARG A 314 58.24 43.51 -6.40
N ARG A 315 58.34 44.44 -5.44
CA ARG A 315 58.02 44.18 -4.02
C ARG A 315 57.25 45.36 -3.40
N GLY A 316 56.08 45.05 -2.83
CA GLY A 316 55.14 45.98 -2.17
C GLY A 316 53.99 46.37 -3.12
N HIS A 317 52.71 46.21 -2.82
CA HIS A 317 52.05 46.26 -1.52
C HIS A 317 50.69 45.52 -1.60
N ASP A 318 50.46 44.57 -0.70
CA ASP A 318 49.12 44.18 -0.24
C ASP A 318 48.70 45.14 0.87
N THR A 319 47.43 45.61 0.87
CA THR A 319 46.51 45.78 2.03
C THR A 319 45.24 46.52 1.60
N GLU A 320 44.08 45.98 1.98
CA GLU A 320 42.74 46.60 1.94
C GLU A 320 42.61 47.86 2.83
N PRO A 321 41.48 48.60 2.70
CA PRO A 321 40.52 48.58 3.80
C PRO A 321 39.02 48.59 3.42
N VAL A 322 38.25 48.30 4.46
CA VAL A 322 36.80 48.05 4.65
C VAL A 322 35.95 49.34 4.79
N SER A 323 34.61 49.15 4.74
CA SER A 323 33.46 49.98 5.23
C SER A 323 32.93 51.10 4.33
N THR A 324 31.63 51.40 4.20
CA THR A 324 30.37 51.01 4.91
C THR A 324 29.15 51.43 4.06
N ASP A 325 27.99 50.89 4.46
CA ASP A 325 26.58 51.08 4.07
C ASP A 325 26.10 52.47 3.57
N ASP A 326 25.10 52.49 2.66
CA ASP A 326 23.72 52.91 3.00
C ASP A 326 22.69 52.69 1.84
N ASP A 327 21.61 52.01 2.22
CA ASP A 327 20.17 52.26 1.99
C ASP A 327 19.38 52.18 0.63
N LEU A 328 18.37 51.30 0.71
CA LEU A 328 16.91 51.44 0.45
C LEU A 328 16.27 51.36 -0.97
N VAL A 329 15.47 50.28 -1.08
CA VAL A 329 14.04 50.21 -1.53
C VAL A 329 13.73 50.19 -3.02
N GLN A 330 13.37 48.99 -3.51
CA GLN A 330 11.96 48.64 -3.78
C GLN A 330 11.74 47.13 -3.76
#